data_AF-A0A1I7A367-F1
#
_entry.id   AF-A0A1I7A367-F1
#
_cell.length_a   1.000
_cell.length_b   1.000
_cell.length_c   1.000
_cell.angle_alpha   90.00
_cell.angle_beta   90.00
_cell.angle_gamma   90.00
#
_symmetry.space_group_name_H-M   'P 1'
#
loop_
_entity.id
_entity.type
_entity.pdbx_description
1 polymer ?
#
loop_
_entity_poly.entity_id
_entity_poly.type
_entity_poly.pdbx_seq_one_letter_code
_entity_poly.pdbx_strand_id
1 'polypeptide(L)'
;MSVEPSSLPKRPGSQDPDDLATGAEHAANAVGIRHQAARIIEAVLADTAPEHGRARELLHRQVAAHPGRPELALVEHLAAMKAVAGPVDGSFEAAELPGPDGTSGA
;
A
#
# COMPACT_ATOMS: atom_id res chain seq x y z
N MET A 1 35.72 -36.68 49.12
CA MET A 1 35.88 -35.49 48.28
C MET A 1 35.17 -35.78 46.97
N SER A 2 33.95 -35.28 46.79
CA SER A 2 33.15 -35.50 45.57
C SER A 2 33.18 -34.23 44.74
N VAL A 3 33.68 -34.33 43.52
CA VAL A 3 33.77 -33.23 42.56
C VAL A 3 32.38 -32.93 41.98
N GLU A 4 32.04 -31.64 41.89
CA GLU A 4 30.77 -31.13 41.33
C GLU A 4 30.48 -31.67 39.93
N PRO A 5 29.20 -31.87 39.55
CA PRO A 5 28.84 -31.98 38.15
C PRO A 5 29.04 -30.61 37.51
N SER A 6 30.05 -30.49 36.66
CA SER A 6 30.26 -29.35 35.78
C SER A 6 29.01 -29.14 34.91
N SER A 7 28.11 -28.29 35.41
CA SER A 7 26.98 -27.77 34.66
C SER A 7 27.55 -26.78 33.66
N LEU A 8 27.91 -27.29 32.48
CA LEU A 8 28.16 -26.46 31.31
C LEU A 8 27.00 -25.46 31.19
N PRO A 9 27.26 -24.14 31.17
CA PRO A 9 26.20 -23.19 30.89
C PRO A 9 25.68 -23.50 29.49
N LYS A 10 24.40 -23.88 29.40
CA LYS A 10 23.66 -24.00 28.15
C LYS A 10 23.77 -22.63 27.46
N ARG A 11 24.71 -22.54 26.52
CA ARG A 11 24.98 -21.34 25.72
C ARG A 11 23.64 -20.92 25.11
N PRO A 12 23.12 -19.70 25.39
CA PRO A 12 21.89 -19.22 24.75
C PRO A 12 22.28 -18.80 23.32
N GLY A 13 22.42 -19.79 22.44
CA GLY A 13 23.03 -19.59 21.13
C GLY A 13 22.47 -20.51 20.06
N SER A 14 21.30 -21.09 20.29
CA SER A 14 20.50 -21.71 19.23
C SER A 14 19.34 -20.76 18.98
N GLN A 15 19.61 -19.63 18.31
CA GLN A 15 18.55 -19.03 17.50
C GLN A 15 18.22 -20.09 16.46
N ASP A 16 16.99 -20.62 16.54
CA ASP A 16 16.52 -21.65 15.63
C ASP A 16 16.82 -21.21 14.20
N PRO A 17 17.58 -21.99 13.42
CA PRO A 17 17.96 -21.60 12.06
C PRO A 17 16.73 -21.34 11.18
N ASP A 18 15.60 -22.00 11.50
CA ASP A 18 14.30 -21.78 10.88
C ASP A 18 13.71 -20.39 11.20
N ASP A 19 13.89 -19.87 12.42
CA ASP A 19 13.43 -18.54 12.82
C ASP A 19 14.27 -17.43 12.14
N LEU A 20 15.58 -17.68 11.99
CA LEU A 20 16.49 -16.79 11.26
C LEU A 20 16.23 -16.79 9.75
N ALA A 21 15.98 -17.96 9.15
CA ALA A 21 15.63 -18.07 7.73
C ALA A 21 14.29 -17.37 7.44
N THR A 22 13.29 -17.63 8.28
CA THR A 22 11.98 -16.96 8.21
C THR A 22 12.14 -15.45 8.35
N GLY A 23 12.93 -14.95 9.31
CA GLY A 23 13.18 -13.52 9.47
C GLY A 23 13.90 -12.87 8.27
N ALA A 24 14.84 -13.58 7.65
CA ALA A 24 15.53 -13.11 6.45
C ALA A 24 14.60 -12.99 5.24
N GLU A 25 13.70 -13.96 5.05
CA GLU A 25 12.68 -13.91 3.99
C GLU A 25 11.67 -12.77 4.21
N HIS A 26 11.24 -12.55 5.46
CA HIS A 26 10.38 -11.41 5.81
C HIS A 26 11.08 -10.07 5.56
N ALA A 27 12.37 -9.96 5.89
CA ALA A 27 13.14 -8.75 5.62
C ALA A 27 13.31 -8.51 4.11
N ALA A 28 13.61 -9.55 3.34
CA ALA A 28 13.71 -9.48 1.88
C ALA A 28 12.37 -9.09 1.23
N ASN A 29 11.26 -9.67 1.69
CA ASN A 29 9.92 -9.30 1.25
C ASN A 29 9.62 -7.83 1.58
N ALA A 30 9.91 -7.38 2.80
CA ALA A 30 9.74 -5.98 3.18
C ALA A 30 10.60 -5.01 2.34
N VAL A 31 11.78 -5.43 1.87
CA VAL A 31 12.57 -4.65 0.89
C VAL A 31 11.87 -4.60 -0.46
N GLY A 32 11.33 -5.73 -0.94
CA GLY A 32 10.57 -5.80 -2.19
C GLY A 32 9.35 -4.89 -2.19
N ILE A 33 8.54 -4.93 -1.12
CA ILE A 33 7.37 -4.07 -0.94
C ILE A 33 7.76 -2.59 -0.90
N ARG A 34 8.84 -2.23 -0.19
CA ARG A 34 9.37 -0.86 -0.18
C ARG A 34 9.74 -0.38 -1.58
N HIS A 35 10.42 -1.22 -2.35
CA HIS A 35 10.83 -0.88 -3.71
C HIS A 35 9.61 -0.72 -4.64
N GLN A 36 8.64 -1.62 -4.54
CA GLN A 36 7.42 -1.54 -5.33
C GLN A 36 6.58 -0.30 -4.97
N ALA A 37 6.46 0.02 -3.67
CA ALA A 37 5.75 1.21 -3.22
C ALA A 37 6.40 2.49 -3.76
N ALA A 38 7.74 2.58 -3.70
CA ALA A 38 8.48 3.71 -4.28
C ALA A 38 8.20 3.85 -5.79
N ARG A 39 8.22 2.74 -6.55
CA ARG A 39 7.94 2.75 -8.00
C ARG A 39 6.52 3.21 -8.33
N ILE A 40 5.52 2.82 -7.53
CA ILE A 40 4.13 3.27 -7.70
C ILE A 40 4.03 4.78 -7.41
N ILE A 41 4.64 5.23 -6.32
CA ILE A 41 4.67 6.65 -5.95
C ILE A 41 5.31 7.48 -7.06
N GLU A 42 6.46 7.05 -7.57
CA GLU A 42 7.14 7.71 -8.69
C GLU A 42 6.23 7.80 -9.92
N ALA A 43 5.52 6.72 -10.27
CA ALA A 43 4.60 6.71 -11.41
C ALA A 43 3.42 7.69 -11.21
N VAL A 44 2.84 7.74 -10.00
CA VAL A 44 1.75 8.67 -9.68
C VAL A 44 2.24 10.12 -9.67
N LEU A 45 3.45 10.38 -9.19
CA LEU A 45 4.05 11.71 -9.21
C LEU A 45 4.46 12.15 -10.62
N ALA A 46 4.85 11.21 -11.49
CA ALA A 46 5.18 11.46 -12.89
C ALA A 46 3.94 11.69 -13.78
N ASP A 47 2.76 11.33 -13.31
CA ASP A 47 1.51 11.60 -14.01
C ASP A 47 1.25 13.11 -14.11
N THR A 48 1.02 13.56 -15.34
CA THR A 48 0.77 14.97 -15.69
C THR A 48 -0.71 15.30 -15.83
N ALA A 49 -1.61 14.34 -15.60
CA ALA A 49 -3.05 14.59 -15.66
C ALA A 49 -3.45 15.71 -14.67
N PRO A 50 -4.15 16.76 -15.14
CA PRO A 50 -4.54 17.89 -14.28
C PRO A 50 -5.55 17.46 -13.20
N GLU A 51 -6.39 16.47 -13.52
CA GLU A 51 -7.39 15.86 -12.64
C GLU A 51 -6.76 15.26 -11.38
N HIS A 52 -5.52 14.76 -11.50
CA HIS A 52 -4.77 14.14 -10.42
C HIS A 52 -3.88 15.13 -9.65
N GLY A 53 -3.88 16.42 -9.98
CA GLY A 53 -3.01 17.42 -9.36
C GLY A 53 -3.15 17.50 -7.84
N ARG A 54 -4.40 17.49 -7.34
CA ARG A 54 -4.68 17.50 -5.89
C ARG A 54 -4.23 16.21 -5.19
N ALA A 55 -4.44 15.07 -5.84
CA ALA A 55 -4.01 13.77 -5.32
C ALA A 55 -2.47 13.68 -5.27
N ARG A 56 -1.78 14.21 -6.29
CA ARG A 56 -0.32 14.30 -6.38
C ARG A 56 0.27 15.18 -5.27
N GLU A 57 -0.30 16.36 -5.03
CA GLU A 57 0.13 17.23 -3.91
C GLU A 57 -0.07 16.58 -2.54
N LEU A 58 -1.16 15.83 -2.37
CA LEU A 58 -1.41 15.08 -1.14
C LEU A 58 -0.37 13.97 -0.96
N LEU A 59 -0.09 13.21 -2.02
CA LEU A 59 0.94 12.17 -2.01
C LEU A 59 2.32 12.75 -1.69
N HIS A 60 2.68 13.89 -2.28
CA HIS A 60 3.95 14.56 -2.01
C HIS A 60 4.12 14.91 -0.52
N ARG A 61 3.05 15.39 0.13
CA ARG A 61 3.04 15.67 1.58
C ARG A 61 3.20 14.41 2.42
N GLN A 62 2.53 13.32 2.05
CA GLN A 62 2.61 12.04 2.76
C GLN A 62 4.01 11.41 2.63
N VAL A 63 4.61 11.47 1.43
CA VAL A 63 5.99 11.02 1.22
C VAL A 63 6.98 11.82 2.07
N ALA A 64 6.80 13.14 2.15
CA ALA A 64 7.62 13.99 3.00
C ALA A 64 7.43 13.69 4.51
N ALA A 65 6.24 13.25 4.92
CA ALA A 65 5.95 12.86 6.30
C ALA A 65 6.57 11.50 6.69
N HIS A 66 6.82 10.60 5.72
CA HIS A 66 7.30 9.24 5.94
C HIS A 66 8.64 8.96 5.24
N PRO A 67 9.74 9.62 5.63
CA PRO A 67 11.04 9.41 4.99
C PRO A 67 11.53 7.97 5.17
N GLY A 68 11.90 7.32 4.05
CA GLY A 68 12.38 5.94 4.04
C GLY A 68 11.30 4.87 4.24
N ARG A 69 10.02 5.26 4.29
CA ARG A 69 8.86 4.35 4.40
C ARG A 69 7.80 4.64 3.32
N PRO A 70 8.13 4.45 2.03
CA PRO A 70 7.19 4.66 0.93
C PRO A 70 5.91 3.82 1.04
N GLU A 71 5.99 2.64 1.65
CA GLU A 71 4.86 1.76 1.91
C GLU A 71 3.78 2.41 2.79
N LEU A 72 4.17 3.17 3.82
CA LEU A 72 3.21 3.87 4.69
C LEU A 72 2.59 5.07 3.98
N ALA A 73 3.40 5.85 3.26
CA ALA A 73 2.91 6.96 2.46
C ALA A 73 1.88 6.49 1.42
N LEU A 74 2.13 5.36 0.75
CA LEU A 74 1.21 4.80 -0.23
C LEU A 74 -0.09 4.31 0.42
N VAL A 75 -0.03 3.66 1.58
CA VAL A 75 -1.22 3.19 2.29
C VAL A 75 -2.10 4.37 2.73
N GLU A 76 -1.51 5.43 3.31
CA GLU A 76 -2.25 6.64 3.67
C GLU A 76 -2.86 7.33 2.45
N HIS A 77 -2.15 7.33 1.32
CA HIS A 77 -2.65 7.86 0.06
C HIS A 77 -3.89 7.11 -0.41
N LEU A 78 -3.82 5.77 -0.48
CA LEU A 78 -4.92 4.92 -0.91
C LEU A 78 -6.12 5.03 0.04
N ALA A 79 -5.88 5.13 1.35
CA ALA A 79 -6.94 5.34 2.34
C ALA A 79 -7.64 6.69 2.14
N ALA A 80 -6.88 7.76 1.91
CA ALA A 80 -7.42 9.09 1.64
C ALA A 80 -8.23 9.12 0.32
N MET A 81 -7.73 8.45 -0.73
CA MET A 81 -8.44 8.33 -2.00
C MET A 81 -9.75 7.55 -1.86
N LYS A 82 -9.76 6.48 -1.04
CA LYS A 82 -10.98 5.71 -0.75
C LYS A 82 -12.02 6.52 0.02
N ALA A 83 -11.58 7.37 0.95
CA ALA A 83 -12.47 8.28 1.67
C ALA A 83 -13.06 9.38 0.78
N VAL A 84 -12.30 9.84 -0.23
CA VAL A 84 -12.76 10.81 -1.24
C VAL A 84 -13.72 10.18 -2.25
N ALA A 85 -13.49 8.92 -2.64
CA ALA A 85 -14.33 8.24 -3.62
C ALA A 85 -15.75 7.93 -3.10
N GLY A 86 -15.97 7.94 -1.78
CA GLY A 86 -17.22 7.47 -1.17
C GLY A 86 -17.55 6.02 -1.56
N PRO A 87 -18.60 5.41 -1.01
CA PRO A 87 -19.22 4.30 -1.72
C PRO A 87 -19.71 4.88 -3.04
N VAL A 88 -19.14 4.43 -4.15
CA VAL A 88 -19.76 4.66 -5.45
C VAL A 88 -21.08 3.88 -5.38
N ASP A 89 -22.14 4.56 -4.95
CA ASP A 89 -23.49 4.07 -5.16
C ASP A 89 -23.60 4.02 -6.68
N GLY A 90 -23.59 2.80 -7.22
CA GLY A 90 -23.51 2.50 -8.64
C GLY A 90 -24.78 2.90 -9.40
N SER A 91 -25.37 4.04 -9.08
CA SER A 91 -26.26 4.76 -9.98
C SER A 91 -25.39 5.44 -11.03
N PHE A 92 -24.86 4.63 -11.95
CA PHE A 92 -24.63 5.12 -13.29
C PHE A 92 -26.03 5.51 -13.77
N GLU A 93 -26.34 6.80 -13.65
CA GLU A 93 -27.48 7.45 -14.28
C GLU A 93 -27.68 6.78 -15.63
N ALA A 94 -28.73 5.97 -15.70
CA ALA A 94 -29.22 5.43 -16.95
C ALA A 94 -29.66 6.65 -17.73
N ALA A 95 -28.71 7.20 -18.50
CA ALA A 95 -28.91 8.35 -19.36
C ALA A 95 -30.22 8.12 -20.09
N GLU A 96 -31.19 8.93 -19.69
CA GLU A 96 -32.53 9.03 -20.21
C GLU A 96 -32.44 8.94 -21.73
N LEU A 97 -32.86 7.80 -22.29
CA LEU A 97 -33.10 7.70 -23.71
C LEU A 97 -34.26 8.64 -24.01
N PRO A 98 -34.08 9.73 -24.77
CA PRO A 98 -35.23 10.50 -25.24
C PRO A 98 -36.07 9.56 -26.08
N GLY A 99 -37.29 9.28 -25.62
CA GLY A 99 -38.24 8.47 -26.36
C GLY A 99 -38.37 9.05 -27.77
N PRO A 100 -38.37 8.21 -28.82
CA PRO A 100 -38.45 8.73 -30.18
C PRO A 100 -39.77 9.49 -30.33
N ASP A 101 -39.64 10.78 -30.61
CA ASP A 101 -40.71 11.65 -31.11
C ASP A 101 -41.44 10.94 -32.26
N GLY A 102 -42.56 10.31 -31.93
CA GLY A 102 -43.51 9.76 -32.88
C GLY A 102 -44.37 10.89 -33.43
N THR A 103 -43.83 11.69 -34.33
CA THR A 103 -44.64 12.52 -35.23
C THR A 103 -45.27 11.62 -36.29
N SER A 104 -46.59 11.44 -36.28
CA SER A 104 -47.43 11.18 -37.46
C SER A 104 -48.89 11.17 -36.98
N GLY A 105 -49.82 12.05 -37.38
CA GLY A 105 -50.01 12.60 -38.71
C GLY A 105 -50.92 11.67 -39.51
N ALA A 106 -52.23 11.72 -39.24
CA ALA A 106 -53.37 11.49 -40.16
C ALA A 106 -54.69 11.65 -39.39
#